data_AF-A0A8J6QCT9-F1
#
_entry.id   AF-A0A8J6QCT9-F1
#
_cell.length_a   1.000
_cell.length_b   1.000
_cell.length_c   1.000
_cell.angle_alpha   90.00
_cell.angle_beta   90.00
_cell.angle_gamma   90.00
#
_symmetry.space_group_name_H-M   'P 1'
#
loop_
_entity.id
_entity.type
_entity.pdbx_description
1 polymer ?
#
loop_
_entity_poly.entity_id
_entity_poly.type
_entity_poly.pdbx_seq_one_letter_code
_entity_poly.pdbx_strand_id
1 'polypeptide(L)'
;MVPLLSMPTARAQPALSLPLECQLNQGAWQPCTLTIEQMGERWWLQIGKQRLVFHSNGRGTITLSDPTGVSRTVQPMWTAQRELCWDGVCTKGDFPLD
;
A
#
# COMPACT_ATOMS: atom_id res chain seq x y z
N MET A 1 -2.63 48.20 5.32
CA MET A 1 -1.82 47.35 4.43
C MET A 1 -1.49 46.09 5.21
N VAL A 2 -2.21 44.99 5.01
CA VAL A 2 -2.04 43.73 5.77
C VAL A 2 -1.53 42.67 4.80
N PRO A 3 -0.38 42.01 5.06
CA PRO A 3 0.12 40.96 4.18
C PRO A 3 -0.69 39.68 4.43
N LEU A 4 -1.26 39.13 3.36
CA LEU A 4 -1.87 37.80 3.36
C LEU A 4 -0.75 36.76 3.35
N LEU A 5 -0.58 36.06 4.48
CA LEU A 5 0.28 34.88 4.60
C LEU A 5 -0.31 33.74 3.76
N SER A 6 0.34 33.43 2.64
CA SER A 6 0.03 32.26 1.83
C SER A 6 0.42 30.99 2.60
N MET A 7 -0.57 30.17 2.95
CA MET A 7 -0.34 28.83 3.50
C MET A 7 0.18 27.91 2.37
N PRO A 8 1.21 27.09 2.60
CA PRO A 8 1.62 26.09 1.63
C PRO A 8 0.51 25.04 1.52
N THR A 9 -0.15 24.96 0.37
CA THR A 9 -0.84 23.74 -0.04
C THR A 9 0.21 22.63 -0.04
N ALA A 10 0.10 21.68 0.89
CA ALA A 10 0.81 20.42 0.78
C ALA A 10 0.39 19.81 -0.56
N ARG A 11 1.28 19.89 -1.55
CA ARG A 11 1.10 19.16 -2.81
C ARG A 11 1.07 17.70 -2.41
N ALA A 12 -0.12 17.10 -2.42
CA ALA A 12 -0.24 15.65 -2.43
C ALA A 12 0.65 15.17 -3.58
N GLN A 13 1.76 14.53 -3.22
CA GLN A 13 2.69 13.98 -4.19
C GLN A 13 1.88 13.05 -5.10
N PRO A 14 2.14 13.02 -6.41
CA PRO A 14 1.38 12.17 -7.30
C PRO A 14 1.46 10.75 -6.78
N ALA A 15 0.32 10.21 -6.35
CA ALA A 15 0.26 8.89 -5.78
C ALA A 15 0.64 7.89 -6.89
N LEU A 16 1.78 7.23 -6.74
CA LEU A 16 2.26 6.29 -7.75
C LEU A 16 1.33 5.09 -7.76
N SER A 17 0.63 4.86 -8.86
CA SER A 17 -0.28 3.71 -9.01
C SER A 17 0.26 2.73 -10.02
N LEU A 18 0.39 1.47 -9.62
CA LEU A 18 1.00 0.40 -10.38
C LEU A 18 0.02 -0.79 -10.46
N PRO A 19 -0.25 -1.33 -11.66
CA PRO A 19 -0.99 -2.57 -11.79
C PRO A 19 -0.12 -3.74 -11.33
N LEU A 20 -0.68 -4.59 -10.47
CA LEU A 20 -0.03 -5.79 -9.95
C LEU A 20 -1.02 -6.95 -9.99
N GLU A 21 -0.54 -8.15 -9.67
CA GLU A 21 -1.39 -9.26 -9.29
C GLU A 21 -1.36 -9.42 -7.77
N CYS A 22 -2.53 -9.62 -7.17
CA CYS A 22 -2.70 -9.84 -5.75
C CYS A 22 -3.36 -11.18 -5.49
N GLN A 23 -3.05 -11.78 -4.35
CA GLN A 23 -3.68 -12.97 -3.82
C GLN A 23 -4.07 -12.71 -2.36
N LEU A 24 -5.31 -13.08 -2.00
CA LEU A 24 -5.83 -12.98 -0.64
C LEU A 24 -6.07 -14.36 -0.06
N ASN A 25 -5.56 -14.62 1.14
CA ASN A 25 -5.71 -15.86 1.90
C ASN A 25 -5.44 -17.12 1.06
N GLN A 26 -4.40 -17.09 0.22
CA GLN A 26 -4.04 -18.16 -0.73
C GLN A 26 -5.13 -18.51 -1.76
N GLY A 27 -6.04 -17.58 -2.06
CA GLY A 27 -7.05 -17.71 -3.10
C GLY A 27 -6.49 -17.62 -4.52
N ALA A 28 -7.35 -17.31 -5.49
CA ALA A 28 -6.90 -17.06 -6.86
C ALA A 28 -6.15 -15.72 -6.96
N TRP A 29 -5.07 -15.72 -7.74
CA TRP A 29 -4.42 -14.49 -8.21
C TRP A 29 -5.40 -13.68 -9.03
N GLN A 30 -5.44 -12.38 -8.77
CA GLN A 30 -6.36 -11.47 -9.41
C GLN A 30 -5.71 -10.10 -9.62
N PRO A 31 -6.09 -9.37 -10.67
CA PRO A 31 -5.54 -8.06 -10.95
C PRO A 31 -5.89 -7.10 -9.81
N CYS A 32 -4.90 -6.34 -9.38
CA CYS A 32 -5.03 -5.33 -8.35
C CYS A 32 -4.20 -4.10 -8.70
N THR A 33 -4.44 -3.00 -7.98
CA THR A 33 -3.65 -1.78 -8.14
C THR A 33 -3.04 -1.41 -6.82
N LEU A 34 -1.72 -1.32 -6.78
CA LEU A 34 -1.00 -0.69 -5.69
C LEU A 34 -0.97 0.80 -5.93
N THR A 35 -1.43 1.58 -4.97
CA THR A 35 -1.25 3.04 -4.98
C THR A 35 -0.44 3.44 -3.76
N ILE A 36 0.68 4.10 -4.01
CA ILE A 36 1.55 4.65 -2.97
C ILE A 36 1.14 6.09 -2.75
N GLU A 37 0.52 6.36 -1.60
CA GLU A 37 0.17 7.71 -1.18
C GLU A 37 1.40 8.46 -0.68
N GLN A 38 2.21 7.78 0.14
CA GLN A 38 3.44 8.27 0.72
C GLN A 38 4.49 7.16 0.72
N MET A 39 5.57 7.38 -0.02
CA MET A 39 6.66 6.42 -0.17
C MET A 39 7.22 6.00 1.20
N GLY A 40 7.22 4.69 1.48
CA GLY A 40 7.73 4.12 2.73
C GLY A 40 6.86 4.33 3.98
N GLU A 41 5.76 5.09 3.87
CA GLU A 41 4.84 5.36 4.98
C GLU A 41 3.44 4.80 4.72
N ARG A 42 2.77 5.18 3.63
CA ARG A 42 1.37 4.81 3.40
C ARG A 42 1.11 4.42 1.95
N TRP A 43 0.50 3.27 1.77
CA TRP A 43 0.06 2.78 0.47
C TRP A 43 -1.22 1.97 0.63
N TRP A 44 -1.93 1.73 -0.46
CA TRP A 44 -3.07 0.82 -0.45
C TRP A 44 -3.06 -0.10 -1.66
N LEU A 45 -3.66 -1.28 -1.48
CA LEU A 45 -3.95 -2.21 -2.56
C LEU A 45 -5.46 -2.17 -2.83
N GLN A 46 -5.83 -1.93 -4.08
CA GLN A 46 -7.19 -2.09 -4.57
C GLN A 46 -7.31 -3.46 -5.23
N ILE A 47 -8.05 -4.38 -4.60
CA ILE A 47 -8.26 -5.75 -5.06
C ILE A 47 -9.76 -5.90 -5.34
N GLY A 48 -10.15 -5.75 -6.61
CA GLY A 48 -11.56 -5.65 -6.98
C GLY A 48 -12.24 -4.45 -6.29
N LYS A 49 -13.15 -4.74 -5.35
CA LYS A 49 -13.86 -3.73 -4.54
C LYS A 49 -13.26 -3.54 -3.14
N GLN A 50 -12.27 -4.35 -2.76
CA GLN A 50 -11.63 -4.30 -1.46
C GLN A 50 -10.41 -3.39 -1.52
N ARG A 51 -10.42 -2.35 -0.67
CA ARG A 51 -9.25 -1.52 -0.44
C ARG A 51 -8.59 -1.95 0.86
N LEU A 52 -7.33 -2.37 0.75
CA LEU A 52 -6.47 -2.69 1.88
C LEU A 52 -5.46 -1.57 2.06
N VAL A 53 -5.48 -0.93 3.22
CA VAL A 53 -4.60 0.21 3.51
C VAL A 53 -3.44 -0.28 4.37
N PHE A 54 -2.23 0.08 3.98
CA PHE A 54 -1.01 -0.25 4.68
C PHE A 54 -0.37 1.03 5.21
N HIS A 55 0.08 0.97 6.45
CA HIS A 55 0.77 2.06 7.12
C HIS A 55 2.03 1.55 7.81
N SER A 56 3.18 1.97 7.33
CA SER A 56 4.48 1.77 7.94
C SER A 56 4.77 2.92 8.90
N ASN A 57 5.23 2.59 10.11
CA ASN A 57 5.69 3.59 11.08
C ASN A 57 7.14 4.04 10.87
N GLY A 58 7.79 3.62 9.77
CA GLY A 58 9.21 3.89 9.49
C GLY A 58 10.20 3.11 10.37
N ARG A 59 9.73 2.32 11.33
CA ARG A 59 10.54 1.46 12.21
C ARG A 59 10.41 -0.03 11.87
N GLY A 60 9.87 -0.34 10.69
CA GLY A 60 9.65 -1.70 10.19
C GLY A 60 8.34 -2.35 10.65
N THR A 61 7.48 -1.64 11.39
CA THR A 61 6.13 -2.13 11.70
C THR A 61 5.17 -1.63 10.62
N ILE A 62 4.48 -2.57 9.97
CA ILE A 62 3.43 -2.27 8.99
C ILE A 62 2.10 -2.67 9.59
N THR A 63 1.13 -1.76 9.57
CA THR A 63 -0.26 -2.03 9.94
C THR A 63 -1.09 -2.14 8.67
N LEU A 64 -1.79 -3.26 8.52
CA LEU A 64 -2.77 -3.51 7.47
C LEU A 64 -4.17 -3.27 8.02
N SER A 65 -4.94 -2.41 7.35
CA SER A 65 -6.35 -2.15 7.63
C SER A 65 -7.20 -2.59 6.45
N ASP A 66 -8.24 -3.37 6.72
CA ASP A 66 -9.17 -3.88 5.71
C ASP A 66 -10.47 -3.04 5.67
N PRO A 67 -11.35 -3.22 4.68
CA PRO A 67 -12.54 -2.38 4.52
C PRO A 67 -13.61 -2.59 5.60
N THR A 68 -13.50 -3.64 6.42
CA THR A 68 -14.36 -3.87 7.59
C THR A 68 -13.91 -3.07 8.82
N GLY A 69 -12.74 -2.43 8.75
CA GLY A 69 -12.15 -1.64 9.83
C GLY A 69 -11.24 -2.43 10.76
N VAL A 70 -11.06 -3.75 10.52
CA VAL A 70 -10.09 -4.55 11.26
C VAL A 70 -8.69 -4.13 10.83
N SER A 71 -7.84 -3.86 11.81
CA SER A 71 -6.43 -3.49 11.61
C SER A 71 -5.53 -4.48 12.33
N ARG A 72 -4.47 -4.92 11.67
CA ARG A 72 -3.50 -5.86 12.22
C ARG A 72 -2.08 -5.54 11.79
N THR A 73 -1.14 -5.85 12.67
CA THR A 73 0.29 -5.71 12.36
C THR A 73 0.72 -6.86 11.45
N VAL A 74 1.35 -6.54 10.34
CA VAL A 74 1.85 -7.48 9.34
C VAL A 74 3.34 -7.24 9.12
N GLN A 75 4.04 -8.29 8.70
CA GLN A 75 5.45 -8.19 8.31
C GLN A 75 5.57 -8.49 6.81
N PRO A 76 6.39 -7.72 6.07
CA PRO A 76 6.67 -8.01 4.68
C PRO A 76 7.54 -9.28 4.62
N MET A 77 7.15 -10.23 3.79
CA MET A 77 7.92 -11.43 3.50
C MET A 77 8.01 -11.63 2.00
N TRP A 78 9.23 -11.77 1.49
CA TRP A 78 9.47 -12.19 0.11
C TRP A 78 9.41 -13.72 0.01
N THR A 79 8.63 -14.23 -0.92
CA THR A 79 8.57 -15.66 -1.24
C THR A 79 9.67 -16.04 -2.24
N ALA A 80 9.93 -17.34 -2.38
CA ALA A 80 10.87 -17.86 -3.37
C ALA A 80 10.45 -17.52 -4.83
N GLN A 81 9.17 -17.22 -5.05
CA GLN A 81 8.62 -16.84 -6.35
C GLN A 81 8.63 -15.33 -6.60
N ARG A 82 9.36 -14.54 -5.79
CA ARG A 82 9.42 -13.06 -5.84
C ARG A 82 8.07 -12.40 -5.59
N GLU A 83 7.26 -13.02 -4.73
CA GLU A 83 5.99 -12.43 -4.29
C GLU A 83 6.24 -11.73 -2.95
N LEU A 84 5.70 -10.53 -2.80
CA LEU A 84 5.74 -9.79 -1.55
C LEU A 84 4.43 -10.02 -0.79
N CYS A 85 4.53 -10.69 0.35
CA CYS A 85 3.40 -11.09 1.17
C CYS A 85 3.36 -10.34 2.51
N TRP A 86 2.16 -9.99 2.94
CA TRP A 86 1.83 -9.43 4.24
C TRP A 86 0.68 -10.23 4.84
N ASP A 87 1.02 -11.23 5.66
CA ASP A 87 0.07 -12.03 6.44
C ASP A 87 -1.17 -12.43 5.60
N GLY A 88 -0.99 -13.27 4.59
CA GLY A 88 -2.09 -13.73 3.73
C GLY A 88 -2.51 -12.76 2.61
N VAL A 89 -1.93 -11.56 2.50
CA VAL A 89 -2.05 -10.70 1.32
C VAL A 89 -0.75 -10.73 0.54
N CYS A 90 -0.72 -11.42 -0.58
CA CYS A 90 0.45 -11.51 -1.44
C CYS A 90 0.29 -10.66 -2.69
N THR A 91 1.40 -10.11 -3.17
CA THR A 91 1.46 -9.30 -4.37
C THR A 91 2.64 -9.73 -5.22
N LYS A 92 2.47 -9.72 -6.53
CA LYS A 92 3.53 -10.00 -7.49
C LYS A 92 3.39 -9.06 -8.68
N GLY A 93 4.50 -8.73 -9.29
CA GLY A 93 4.57 -7.81 -10.42
C GLY A 93 5.87 -7.03 -10.41
N ASP A 94 5.93 -6.04 -11.28
CA ASP A 94 7.10 -5.17 -11.42
C ASP A 94 7.01 -4.06 -10.37
N PHE A 95 7.61 -4.30 -9.20
CA PHE A 95 7.76 -3.27 -8.18
C PHE A 95 8.99 -2.42 -8.55
N PRO A 96 8.88 -1.09 -8.65
CA PRO A 96 10.00 -0.21 -8.94
C PRO A 96 10.93 -0.03 -7.71
N LEU A 97 11.17 -1.11 -6.96
CA LEU A 97 12.00 -1.12 -5.75
C LEU A 97 13.46 -1.52 -6.03
N ASP A 98 13.90 -1.47 -7.29
CA ASP A 98 15.31 -1.58 -7.71
C ASP A 98 15.92 -0.19 -7.98
#